data_AF-A0A533VK24-F1
#
_entry.id   AF-A0A533VK24-F1
#
_cell.length_a   1.000
_cell.length_b   1.000
_cell.length_c   1.000
_cell.angle_alpha   90.00
_cell.angle_beta   90.00
_cell.angle_gamma   90.00
#
_symmetry.space_group_name_H-M   'P 1'
#
loop_
_entity.id
_entity.type
_entity.pdbx_description
1 polymer ?
#
loop_
_entity_poly.entity_id
_entity_poly.type
_entity_poly.pdbx_seq_one_letter_code
_entity_poly.pdbx_strand_id
1 'polypeptide(L)'
;MSERKSYARKSSLLKVTASLLLMLAVISTSTVSVSAAQTLLASGSFMDTAVLGSSVTVVGTNAVYRQANAGFITGTLSGKYVTLVNLTLDLLTGNAVYSAIDICTCTVAGKSGTLYFYEQGTINQFVTLSSTATIEKGTGQLVNRQGTIALQGLVYNQQGLTMGTYIGRVWLSTGSSSTNP
;
A
#
# COMPACT_ATOMS: atom_id res chain seq x y z
N MET A 1 -60.07 -60.27 -62.87
CA MET A 1 -61.03 -60.19 -61.74
C MET A 1 -60.27 -60.43 -60.45
N SER A 2 -60.49 -59.53 -59.49
CA SER A 2 -60.14 -59.58 -58.06
C SER A 2 -58.69 -59.33 -57.60
N GLU A 3 -58.58 -58.22 -56.87
CA GLU A 3 -57.52 -57.80 -55.95
C GLU A 3 -57.22 -58.81 -54.83
N ARG A 4 -56.00 -58.74 -54.25
CA ARG A 4 -55.79 -58.15 -52.90
C ARG A 4 -54.31 -58.00 -52.56
N LYS A 5 -54.00 -56.82 -51.98
CA LYS A 5 -52.72 -56.40 -51.40
C LYS A 5 -52.43 -57.12 -50.09
N SER A 6 -51.14 -57.29 -49.74
CA SER A 6 -50.69 -57.04 -48.37
C SER A 6 -49.26 -56.49 -48.34
N TYR A 7 -49.18 -55.23 -47.92
CA TYR A 7 -48.06 -54.52 -47.29
C TYR A 7 -47.61 -55.27 -46.02
N ALA A 8 -46.46 -55.10 -45.37
CA ALA A 8 -45.30 -54.20 -45.34
C ALA A 8 -44.16 -55.01 -44.62
N ARG A 9 -42.93 -54.59 -44.32
CA ARG A 9 -42.26 -53.29 -44.30
C ARG A 9 -40.75 -53.57 -44.25
N LYS A 10 -40.00 -52.72 -44.94
CA LYS A 10 -38.53 -52.63 -45.02
C LYS A 10 -37.88 -52.45 -43.63
N SER A 11 -36.63 -52.93 -43.49
CA SER A 11 -35.51 -52.02 -43.18
C SER A 11 -34.14 -52.65 -43.49
N SER A 12 -33.51 -52.06 -44.50
CA SER A 12 -32.08 -52.10 -44.90
C SER A 12 -31.13 -52.04 -43.69
N LEU A 13 -30.13 -52.93 -43.57
CA LEU A 13 -28.80 -52.94 -44.22
C LEU A 13 -27.85 -51.82 -43.75
N LEU A 14 -26.76 -52.23 -43.08
CA LEU A 14 -25.34 -51.77 -43.08
C LEU A 14 -24.76 -51.84 -41.64
N LYS A 15 -23.87 -52.78 -41.28
CA LYS A 15 -22.45 -53.01 -41.60
C LYS A 15 -21.45 -51.98 -41.02
N VAL A 16 -20.54 -52.53 -40.18
CA VAL A 16 -19.09 -52.20 -40.07
C VAL A 16 -18.80 -50.89 -39.27
N THR A 17 -17.87 -50.76 -38.31
CA THR A 17 -16.53 -51.30 -38.03
C THR A 17 -16.14 -50.98 -36.58
N ALA A 18 -15.21 -51.75 -36.00
CA ALA A 18 -14.47 -51.41 -34.79
C ALA A 18 -13.52 -50.21 -35.01
N SER A 19 -13.42 -49.31 -34.01
CA SER A 19 -12.32 -48.33 -33.90
C SER A 19 -12.03 -47.94 -32.45
N LEU A 20 -10.78 -48.20 -32.10
CA LEU A 20 -9.97 -47.82 -30.95
C LEU A 20 -10.01 -46.31 -30.65
N LEU A 21 -10.17 -45.88 -29.39
CA LEU A 21 -9.77 -44.52 -28.96
C LEU A 21 -9.27 -44.49 -27.52
N LEU A 22 -7.95 -44.32 -27.46
CA LEU A 22 -7.05 -44.00 -26.36
C LEU A 22 -7.63 -42.88 -25.46
N MET A 23 -7.89 -43.18 -24.18
CA MET A 23 -8.14 -42.16 -23.15
C MET A 23 -6.79 -41.56 -22.73
N LEU A 24 -6.36 -40.49 -23.40
CA LEU A 24 -5.30 -39.61 -22.87
C LEU A 24 -5.92 -38.73 -21.78
N ALA A 25 -5.66 -39.05 -20.53
CA ALA A 25 -5.89 -38.12 -19.42
C ALA A 25 -4.89 -36.97 -19.53
N VAL A 26 -5.33 -35.84 -20.10
CA VAL A 26 -4.59 -34.58 -20.06
C VAL A 26 -4.60 -34.09 -18.62
N ILE A 27 -3.53 -34.34 -17.88
CA ILE A 27 -3.28 -33.66 -16.61
C ILE A 27 -2.90 -32.22 -16.99
N SER A 28 -3.90 -31.34 -17.07
CA SER A 28 -3.67 -29.90 -17.20
C SER A 28 -3.03 -29.41 -15.91
N THR A 29 -1.70 -29.38 -15.86
CA THR A 29 -0.95 -28.69 -14.82
C THR A 29 -1.22 -27.19 -14.98
N SER A 30 -2.18 -26.68 -14.21
CA SER A 30 -2.40 -25.24 -14.10
C SER A 30 -1.14 -24.65 -13.44
N THR A 31 -0.25 -24.09 -14.25
CA THR A 31 0.87 -23.30 -13.75
C THR A 31 0.30 -22.02 -13.15
N VAL A 32 0.01 -22.06 -11.85
CA VAL A 32 -0.36 -20.85 -11.11
C VAL A 32 0.90 -19.99 -11.06
N SER A 33 0.98 -18.97 -11.92
CA SER A 33 2.06 -18.00 -11.91
C SER A 33 2.03 -17.25 -10.58
N VAL A 34 2.85 -17.66 -9.63
CA VAL A 34 3.11 -16.89 -8.41
C VAL A 34 3.89 -15.64 -8.83
N SER A 35 3.18 -14.53 -9.02
CA SER A 35 3.81 -13.22 -9.18
C SER A 35 4.46 -12.85 -7.85
N ALA A 36 5.79 -12.82 -7.82
CA ALA A 36 6.54 -12.36 -6.66
C ALA A 36 6.06 -10.95 -6.28
N ALA A 37 5.77 -10.75 -4.99
CA ALA A 37 5.36 -9.44 -4.49
C ALA A 37 6.43 -8.39 -4.87
N GLN A 38 6.06 -7.47 -5.76
CA GLN A 38 7.00 -6.48 -6.28
C GLN A 38 7.32 -5.46 -5.17
N THR A 39 8.59 -5.43 -4.76
CA THR A 39 9.15 -4.36 -3.93
C THR A 39 9.55 -3.20 -4.83
N LEU A 40 9.01 -2.03 -4.52
CA LEU A 40 9.30 -0.76 -5.17
C LEU A 40 10.25 0.04 -4.29
N LEU A 41 11.36 0.51 -4.87
CA LEU A 41 12.19 1.53 -4.22
C LEU A 41 11.40 2.85 -4.20
N ALA A 42 11.34 3.48 -3.04
CA ALA A 42 10.65 4.75 -2.83
C ALA A 42 11.66 5.86 -2.59
N SER A 43 11.52 6.97 -3.29
CA SER A 43 12.28 8.19 -3.02
C SER A 43 11.50 9.42 -3.41
N GLY A 44 11.80 10.55 -2.76
CA GLY A 44 11.17 11.81 -3.05
C GLY A 44 11.39 12.87 -1.99
N SER A 45 10.48 13.84 -1.95
CA SER A 45 10.50 14.98 -1.02
C SER A 45 9.14 15.20 -0.37
N PHE A 46 9.16 15.85 0.79
CA PHE A 46 7.98 16.26 1.53
C PHE A 46 8.14 17.72 1.97
N MET A 47 7.02 18.42 2.12
CA MET A 47 6.97 19.79 2.61
C MET A 47 5.63 20.05 3.29
N ASP A 48 5.70 20.41 4.57
CA ASP A 48 4.57 20.98 5.28
C ASP A 48 4.25 22.37 4.71
N THR A 49 3.00 22.79 4.79
CA THR A 49 2.51 24.04 4.20
C THR A 49 1.65 24.85 5.16
N ALA A 50 0.99 24.19 6.12
CA ALA A 50 0.15 24.86 7.10
C ALA A 50 0.08 24.07 8.40
N VAL A 51 -0.05 24.80 9.51
CA VAL A 51 -0.52 24.26 10.79
C VAL A 51 -2.04 24.30 10.79
N LEU A 52 -2.69 23.16 10.99
CA LEU A 52 -4.14 23.04 11.07
C LEU A 52 -4.67 23.19 12.51
N GLY A 53 -3.83 22.85 13.49
CA GLY A 53 -4.13 22.97 14.91
C GLY A 53 -2.91 22.65 15.74
N SER A 54 -2.75 23.32 16.87
CA SER A 54 -1.62 23.10 17.76
C SER A 54 -2.01 23.35 19.21
N SER A 55 -1.42 22.59 20.12
CA SER A 55 -1.48 22.82 21.56
C SER A 55 -0.11 22.52 22.16
N VAL A 56 0.22 23.26 23.22
CA VAL A 56 1.48 23.12 23.94
C VAL A 56 1.20 23.02 25.43
N THR A 57 1.88 22.11 26.11
CA THR A 57 1.90 22.02 27.57
C THR A 57 3.36 22.03 28.02
N VAL A 58 3.70 22.93 28.94
CA VAL A 58 5.05 23.02 29.50
C VAL A 58 5.08 22.29 30.85
N VAL A 59 6.05 21.38 31.01
CA VAL A 59 6.25 20.59 32.23
C VAL A 59 7.74 20.62 32.58
N GLY A 60 8.10 21.42 33.58
CA GLY A 60 9.50 21.62 33.96
C GLY A 60 10.31 22.22 32.80
N THR A 61 11.38 21.53 32.41
CA THR A 61 12.25 21.93 31.29
C THR A 61 11.78 21.42 29.93
N ASN A 62 10.62 20.77 29.86
CA ASN A 62 10.09 20.20 28.63
C ASN A 62 8.85 20.94 28.14
N ALA A 63 8.70 21.05 26.82
CA ALA A 63 7.45 21.43 26.17
C ALA A 63 6.90 20.25 25.36
N VAL A 64 5.66 19.87 25.61
CA VAL A 64 4.94 18.82 24.90
C VAL A 64 3.99 19.47 23.91
N TYR A 65 4.22 19.21 22.62
CA TYR A 65 3.41 19.71 21.51
C TYR A 65 2.50 18.61 20.98
N ARG A 66 1.27 18.99 20.69
CA ARG A 66 0.35 18.20 19.86
C ARG A 66 -0.07 19.07 18.69
N GLN A 67 0.34 18.70 17.49
CA GLN A 67 0.18 19.53 16.31
C GLN A 67 -0.34 18.73 15.12
N ALA A 68 -1.22 19.35 14.34
CA ALA A 68 -1.66 18.84 13.05
C ALA A 68 -1.10 19.72 11.94
N ASN A 69 -0.37 19.12 11.00
CA ASN A 69 0.20 19.81 9.83
C ASN A 69 -0.45 19.30 8.55
N ALA A 70 -0.55 20.16 7.54
CA ALA A 70 -0.88 19.77 6.17
C ALA A 70 0.32 19.99 5.26
N GLY A 71 0.54 19.09 4.32
CA GLY A 71 1.66 19.20 3.38
C GLY A 71 1.46 18.42 2.09
N PHE A 72 2.53 18.40 1.30
CA PHE A 72 2.62 17.68 0.04
C PHE A 72 3.82 16.75 0.05
N ILE A 73 3.63 15.58 -0.53
CA ILE A 73 4.70 14.62 -0.81
C ILE A 73 4.82 14.47 -2.33
N THR A 74 6.04 14.39 -2.84
CA THR A 74 6.33 14.26 -4.26
C THR A 74 7.41 13.21 -4.48
N GLY A 75 7.40 12.53 -5.63
CA GLY A 75 8.32 11.42 -5.95
C GLY A 75 7.56 10.12 -6.16
N THR A 76 8.08 9.01 -5.65
CA THR A 76 7.42 7.70 -5.74
C THR A 76 6.06 7.68 -5.05
N LEU A 77 5.95 8.38 -3.92
CA LEU A 77 4.70 8.78 -3.28
C LEU A 77 4.43 10.22 -3.70
N SER A 78 3.25 10.48 -4.26
CA SER A 78 2.85 11.81 -4.71
C SER A 78 1.43 12.14 -4.28
N GLY A 79 1.21 13.26 -3.60
CA GLY A 79 -0.11 13.67 -3.13
C GLY A 79 -0.08 14.67 -1.98
N LYS A 80 -1.18 14.71 -1.23
CA LYS A 80 -1.35 15.54 -0.03
C LYS A 80 -1.32 14.66 1.21
N TYR A 81 -0.80 15.20 2.30
CA TYR A 81 -0.87 14.53 3.60
C TYR A 81 -1.34 15.48 4.71
N VAL A 82 -1.87 14.86 5.75
CA VAL A 82 -2.04 15.48 7.07
C VAL A 82 -1.24 14.65 8.06
N THR A 83 -0.43 15.32 8.88
CA THR A 83 0.39 14.69 9.91
C THR A 83 -0.11 15.10 11.28
N LEU A 84 -0.30 14.14 12.18
CA LEU A 84 -0.68 14.34 13.57
C LEU A 84 0.53 14.03 14.46
N VAL A 85 1.20 15.07 14.96
CA VAL A 85 2.46 14.98 15.71
C VAL A 85 2.21 15.05 17.22
N ASN A 86 2.86 14.17 17.97
CA ASN A 86 3.14 14.33 19.39
C ASN A 86 4.65 14.47 19.58
N LEU A 87 5.10 15.64 20.05
CA LEU A 87 6.52 15.98 20.17
C LEU A 87 6.83 16.42 21.61
N THR A 88 7.97 15.97 22.14
CA THR A 88 8.53 16.48 23.41
C THR A 88 9.84 17.19 23.12
N LEU A 89 9.89 18.49 23.40
CA LEU A 89 11.03 19.37 23.23
C LEU A 89 11.69 19.62 24.58
N ASP A 90 12.99 19.38 24.68
CA ASP A 90 13.84 19.86 25.76
C ASP A 90 14.16 21.34 25.52
N LEU A 91 13.65 22.22 26.38
CA LEU A 91 13.81 23.67 26.27
C LEU A 91 15.22 24.16 26.56
N LEU A 92 16.08 23.34 27.18
CA LEU A 92 17.48 23.70 27.47
C LEU A 92 18.40 23.41 26.29
N THR A 93 18.14 22.32 25.55
CA THR A 93 19.00 21.87 24.45
C THR A 93 18.42 22.14 23.06
N GLY A 94 17.10 22.35 22.97
CA GLY A 94 16.38 22.42 21.71
C GLY A 94 16.18 21.05 21.05
N ASN A 95 16.61 19.95 21.68
CA ASN A 95 16.42 18.61 21.13
C ASN A 95 14.99 18.12 21.37
N ALA A 96 14.44 17.38 20.41
CA ALA A 96 13.11 16.82 20.54
C ALA A 96 13.05 15.37 20.07
N VAL A 97 12.12 14.63 20.66
CA VAL A 97 11.66 13.32 20.20
C VAL A 97 10.19 13.43 19.82
N TYR A 98 9.77 12.71 18.78
CA TYR A 98 8.38 12.75 18.35
C TYR A 98 7.90 11.41 17.80
N SER A 99 6.58 11.27 17.81
CA SER A 99 5.83 10.27 17.06
C SER A 99 4.74 10.98 16.26
N ALA A 100 4.40 10.42 15.11
CA ALA A 100 3.33 10.97 14.29
C ALA A 100 2.51 9.89 13.58
N ILE A 101 1.30 10.28 13.21
CA ILE A 101 0.47 9.55 12.25
C ILE A 101 0.33 10.40 10.99
N ASP A 102 0.86 9.91 9.88
CA ASP A 102 0.72 10.56 8.57
C ASP A 102 -0.40 9.93 7.77
N ILE A 103 -1.33 10.76 7.32
CA ILE A 103 -2.47 10.35 6.50
C ILE A 103 -2.24 10.90 5.10
N CYS A 104 -1.67 10.08 4.23
CA CYS A 104 -1.30 10.44 2.87
C CYS A 104 -2.39 10.01 1.89
N THR A 105 -3.11 10.97 1.30
CA THR A 105 -3.94 10.67 0.11
C THR A 105 -3.08 10.89 -1.12
N CYS A 106 -2.57 9.79 -1.66
CA CYS A 106 -1.47 9.82 -2.61
C CYS A 106 -1.51 8.68 -3.62
N THR A 107 -0.65 8.81 -4.63
CA THR A 107 -0.42 7.81 -5.65
C THR A 107 0.91 7.10 -5.43
N VAL A 108 0.95 5.78 -5.62
CA VAL A 108 2.17 4.97 -5.63
C VAL A 108 2.17 4.08 -6.88
N ALA A 109 3.15 4.24 -7.76
CA ALA A 109 3.25 3.50 -9.03
C ALA A 109 1.92 3.49 -9.83
N GLY A 110 1.27 4.65 -9.95
CA GLY A 110 0.01 4.81 -10.67
C GLY A 110 -1.25 4.27 -9.95
N LYS A 111 -1.12 3.74 -8.73
CA LYS A 111 -2.26 3.32 -7.89
C LYS A 111 -2.61 4.41 -6.90
N SER A 112 -3.90 4.69 -6.73
CA SER A 112 -4.40 5.75 -5.84
C SER A 112 -5.09 5.20 -4.60
N GLY A 113 -4.91 5.87 -3.48
CA GLY A 113 -5.59 5.56 -2.22
C GLY A 113 -5.07 6.43 -1.08
N THR A 114 -5.45 6.06 0.14
CA THR A 114 -4.87 6.65 1.36
C THR A 114 -3.95 5.66 2.04
N LEU A 115 -2.74 6.09 2.37
CA LEU A 115 -1.79 5.38 3.22
C LEU A 115 -1.73 6.04 4.60
N TYR A 116 -1.69 5.23 5.63
CA TYR A 116 -1.49 5.65 7.01
C TYR A 116 -0.11 5.19 7.44
N PHE A 117 0.72 6.13 7.87
CA PHE A 117 2.03 5.83 8.40
C PHE A 117 2.05 6.04 9.91
N TYR A 118 2.82 5.20 10.59
CA TYR A 118 3.34 5.52 11.92
C TYR A 118 4.79 5.97 11.76
N GLU A 119 5.08 7.19 12.21
CA GLU A 119 6.39 7.81 12.16
C GLU A 119 6.96 7.99 13.56
N GLN A 120 8.27 7.75 13.71
CA GLN A 120 9.04 8.12 14.90
C GLN A 120 10.35 8.76 14.50
N GLY A 121 10.73 9.81 15.23
CA GLY A 121 11.94 10.55 14.90
C GLY A 121 12.45 11.45 16.00
N THR A 122 13.52 12.14 15.65
CA THR A 122 14.21 13.12 16.47
C THR A 122 14.37 14.43 15.72
N ILE A 123 14.39 15.53 16.45
CA ILE A 123 14.80 16.84 15.95
C ILE A 123 15.98 17.32 16.79
N ASN A 124 17.10 17.63 16.16
CA ASN A 124 18.29 18.15 16.86
C ASN A 124 18.28 19.68 16.81
N GLN A 125 18.39 20.31 17.99
CA GLN A 125 18.38 21.76 18.18
C GLN A 125 17.18 22.49 17.52
N PHE A 126 16.07 21.78 17.32
CA PHE A 126 14.90 22.28 16.59
C PHE A 126 15.21 22.74 15.15
N VAL A 127 16.24 22.17 14.52
CA VAL A 127 16.69 22.50 13.16
C VAL A 127 16.64 21.28 12.26
N THR A 128 17.32 20.18 12.60
CA THR A 128 17.45 19.02 11.72
C THR A 128 16.55 17.88 12.17
N LEU A 129 15.80 17.31 11.23
CA LEU A 129 14.87 16.21 11.44
C LEU A 129 15.42 14.92 10.85
N SER A 130 15.30 13.83 11.61
CA SER A 130 15.59 12.46 11.17
C SER A 130 14.53 11.51 11.72
N SER A 131 13.93 10.69 10.87
CA SER A 131 12.84 9.79 11.28
C SER A 131 12.69 8.56 10.40
N THR A 132 11.85 7.62 10.85
CA THR A 132 11.39 6.47 10.10
C THR A 132 9.88 6.40 10.16
N ALA A 133 9.24 6.23 8.99
CA ALA A 133 7.80 6.04 8.87
C ALA A 133 7.48 4.67 8.25
N THR A 134 6.52 3.96 8.83
CA THR A 134 6.08 2.62 8.40
C THR A 134 4.61 2.65 8.01
N ILE A 135 4.26 2.04 6.87
CA ILE A 135 2.86 1.92 6.44
C ILE A 135 2.14 0.94 7.36
N GLU A 136 1.19 1.44 8.14
CA GLU A 136 0.32 0.67 9.02
C GLU A 136 -0.94 0.17 8.29
N LYS A 137 -1.43 0.98 7.35
CA LYS A 137 -2.68 0.70 6.63
C LYS A 137 -2.74 1.39 5.28
N GLY A 138 -3.41 0.75 4.32
CA GLY A 138 -3.79 1.35 3.06
C GLY A 138 -5.30 1.29 2.81
N THR A 139 -5.78 2.07 1.85
CA THR A 139 -7.15 2.04 1.34
C THR A 139 -7.18 2.17 -0.19
N GLY A 140 -8.33 1.96 -0.80
CA GLY A 140 -8.47 2.02 -2.26
C GLY A 140 -7.55 1.01 -2.95
N GLN A 141 -6.80 1.45 -3.95
CA GLN A 141 -5.87 0.58 -4.67
C GLN A 141 -4.56 0.33 -3.91
N LEU A 142 -4.41 0.91 -2.71
CA LEU A 142 -3.24 0.78 -1.85
C LEU A 142 -3.48 -0.12 -0.62
N VAL A 143 -4.65 -0.76 -0.51
CA VAL A 143 -5.06 -1.55 0.67
C VAL A 143 -4.06 -2.64 1.09
N ASN A 144 -3.39 -3.28 0.13
CA ASN A 144 -2.43 -4.35 0.38
C ASN A 144 -0.98 -3.86 0.32
N ARG A 145 -0.71 -2.58 0.61
CA ARG A 145 0.65 -2.04 0.61
C ARG A 145 1.23 -2.04 2.02
N GLN A 146 2.50 -2.43 2.10
CA GLN A 146 3.37 -2.24 3.27
C GLN A 146 4.58 -1.43 2.83
N GLY A 147 5.29 -0.82 3.76
CA GLY A 147 6.40 0.04 3.42
C GLY A 147 7.12 0.58 4.64
N THR A 148 8.38 0.91 4.46
CA THR A 148 9.17 1.67 5.44
C THR A 148 10.00 2.67 4.66
N ILE A 149 9.97 3.93 5.12
CA ILE A 149 10.77 5.03 4.58
C ILE A 149 11.54 5.70 5.72
N ALA A 150 12.77 6.11 5.43
CA ALA A 150 13.54 7.01 6.27
C ALA A 150 13.38 8.42 5.72
N LEU A 151 13.18 9.39 6.62
CA LEU A 151 13.06 10.80 6.27
C LEU A 151 14.22 11.58 6.88
N GLN A 152 14.71 12.55 6.12
CA GLN A 152 15.71 13.53 6.55
C GLN A 152 15.26 14.91 6.12
N GLY A 153 15.32 15.88 7.01
CA GLY A 153 14.77 17.20 6.73
C GLY A 153 15.20 18.30 7.69
N LEU A 154 14.52 19.44 7.56
CA LEU A 154 14.71 20.63 8.37
C LEU A 154 13.37 21.11 8.92
N VAL A 155 13.40 21.68 10.12
CA VAL A 155 12.37 22.61 10.60
C VAL A 155 12.69 23.97 10.00
N TYR A 156 11.81 24.49 9.14
CA TYR A 156 12.14 25.66 8.32
C TYR A 156 11.45 26.96 8.77
N ASN A 157 10.56 26.90 9.77
CA ASN A 157 9.93 28.09 10.33
C ASN A 157 9.69 27.98 11.84
N GLN A 158 9.30 29.11 12.45
CA GLN A 158 9.02 29.18 13.89
C GLN A 158 7.77 28.41 14.33
N GLN A 159 6.94 27.96 13.39
CA GLN A 159 5.74 27.16 13.66
C GLN A 159 6.04 25.65 13.67
N GLY A 160 7.30 25.26 13.51
CA GLY A 160 7.70 23.85 13.51
C GLY A 160 7.34 23.11 12.22
N LEU A 161 7.12 23.81 11.10
CA LEU A 161 6.87 23.17 9.81
C LEU A 161 8.17 22.55 9.26
N THR A 162 8.03 21.38 8.64
CA THR A 162 9.16 20.58 8.18
C THR A 162 9.19 20.43 6.67
N MET A 163 10.40 20.29 6.11
CA MET A 163 10.60 19.90 4.72
C MET A 163 11.83 19.01 4.59
N GLY A 164 11.87 18.15 3.57
CA GLY A 164 13.00 17.25 3.41
C GLY A 164 12.83 16.22 2.30
N THR A 165 13.60 15.15 2.42
CA THR A 165 13.60 14.02 1.50
C THR A 165 13.28 12.72 2.23
N TYR A 166 12.82 11.74 1.46
CA TYR A 166 12.64 10.38 1.95
C TYR A 166 13.26 9.37 0.99
N ILE A 167 13.70 8.25 1.55
CA ILE A 167 14.13 7.06 0.82
C ILE A 167 13.58 5.81 1.51
N GLY A 168 13.31 4.75 0.77
CA GLY A 168 12.87 3.50 1.37
C GLY A 168 12.30 2.53 0.37
N ARG A 169 11.32 1.77 0.80
CA ARG A 169 10.70 0.72 -0.01
C ARG A 169 9.22 0.55 0.32
N VAL A 170 8.43 0.24 -0.69
CA VAL A 170 7.00 -0.09 -0.61
C VAL A 170 6.77 -1.41 -1.33
N TRP A 171 6.06 -2.34 -0.73
CA TRP A 171 5.81 -3.67 -1.32
C TRP A 171 4.35 -4.09 -1.14
N LEU A 172 3.95 -5.14 -1.86
CA LEU A 172 2.66 -5.77 -1.63
C LEU A 172 2.77 -6.68 -0.40
N SER A 173 1.82 -6.54 0.53
CA SER A 173 1.56 -7.54 1.55
C SER A 173 1.20 -8.84 0.85
N THR A 174 2.03 -9.87 1.02
CA THR A 174 1.63 -11.24 0.68
C THR A 174 0.57 -11.64 1.69
N GLY A 175 -0.71 -11.52 1.33
CA GLY A 175 -1.74 -12.25 2.07
C GLY A 175 -1.41 -13.73 1.99
N SER A 176 -1.31 -14.41 3.13
CA SER A 176 -1.44 -15.85 3.20
C SER A 176 -2.75 -16.21 2.50
N SER A 177 -2.66 -16.91 1.38
CA SER A 177 -3.81 -17.59 0.80
C SER A 177 -4.23 -18.64 1.84
N SER A 178 -5.19 -18.31 2.70
CA SER A 178 -5.91 -19.31 3.48
C SER A 178 -6.83 -20.09 2.53
N THR A 179 -6.24 -21.00 1.76
CA THR A 179 -6.97 -22.16 1.27
C THR A 179 -7.16 -23.07 2.48
N ASN A 180 -8.31 -22.95 3.15
CA ASN A 180 -8.77 -24.04 3.98
C ASN A 180 -9.31 -25.14 3.06
N PRO A 181 -8.92 -26.41 3.27
CA PRO A 181 -9.38 -27.56 2.51
C PRO A 181 -10.88 -27.84 2.71
#